data_AF-A0A8B6EZW3-F1
#
_entry.id   AF-A0A8B6EZW3-F1
#
_cell.length_a   1.000
_cell.length_b   1.000
_cell.length_c   1.000
_cell.angle_alpha   90.00
_cell.angle_beta   90.00
_cell.angle_gamma   90.00
#
_symmetry.space_group_name_H-M   'P 1'
#
loop_
_entity.id
_entity.type
_entity.pdbx_description
1 polymer ?
#
loop_
_entity_poly.entity_id
_entity_poly.type
_entity_poly.pdbx_seq_one_letter_code
_entity_poly.pdbx_strand_id
1 'polypeptide(L)'
;MVHTGIGGRQVNSFLTALNIPPVSNTLLSARQKESGSAIETVAETTIAECLSQEIDITKQKFDSNELTVSVDGAWQKRGSGRSYDSHCSMIGTETGKVLGFSVRSKYCKMCDEATRKGVQAKTHDCRMNWDGSAKAMEQDMVVEMVQSIKSKGSNVGTIIADDDTTTIARLRKSVDPNIKKMSDKNHVKKNIANALYQLKAKHKKLTPKVIKYLINCLNYMLCQNQDNPKGVENGLEAVGRHPFGDHSFCDKSWCSHKENASKKYSSLPFGKPLKDIPLQTDLTDLMKVYKKQSQKLSKLGSTQGNESFNKSVASKAPKSHFYSGTSSLNVRVAASVAQKNDGQCYLKVNNNIGLSPGVHTKRLAILRDLQARKRRAISITRKEKIRRIQLRNREVKRNAVKEMCEGTSYSCQIDLQDHQDIVEIPSAPVPPEVHCNIPNTAKVICFDLETTSLARDSHITQIAAVNGESHWTSYVIPKLPISSQASEVTGLTMRNGRMFHQGKVVESSTISTALDGFLEFLKAAGHNIYLTGHNIKTFDCHILINTLKSVGKTEELKKCVEGFVDTRLLFKINNPDLKSFSQVNLIKSLMNCSYDAHDALEDV
;
A
#
# COMPACT_ATOMS: atom_id res chain seq x y z
N MET A 1 -26.58 22.75 -0.30
CA MET A 1 -26.92 21.47 0.36
C MET A 1 -26.50 20.24 -0.45
N VAL A 2 -26.98 20.09 -1.69
CA VAL A 2 -26.63 18.94 -2.56
C VAL A 2 -25.12 18.87 -2.81
N HIS A 3 -24.52 19.99 -3.24
CA HIS A 3 -23.09 20.09 -3.53
C HIS A 3 -22.20 19.69 -2.34
N THR A 4 -22.58 20.10 -1.14
CA THR A 4 -21.82 19.92 0.11
C THR A 4 -22.17 18.63 0.87
N GLY A 5 -23.17 17.87 0.42
CA GLY A 5 -23.56 16.61 1.06
C GLY A 5 -24.35 16.73 2.35
N ILE A 6 -24.81 17.92 2.72
CA ILE A 6 -25.48 18.18 3.99
C ILE A 6 -27.01 18.26 3.87
N GLY A 7 -27.69 18.03 4.98
CA GLY A 7 -29.14 18.18 5.16
C GLY A 7 -29.53 19.52 5.84
N GLY A 8 -30.83 19.82 5.89
CA GLY A 8 -31.35 21.09 6.43
C GLY A 8 -30.98 21.32 7.90
N ARG A 9 -31.00 20.26 8.72
CA ARG A 9 -30.51 20.30 10.11
C ARG A 9 -29.07 20.83 10.20
N GLN A 10 -28.16 20.31 9.39
CA GLN A 10 -26.75 20.69 9.43
C GLN A 10 -26.53 22.14 8.97
N VAL A 11 -27.31 22.60 7.98
CA VAL A 11 -27.30 24.01 7.55
C VAL A 11 -27.70 24.91 8.72
N ASN A 12 -28.83 24.62 9.36
CA ASN A 12 -29.31 25.43 10.48
C ASN A 12 -28.37 25.37 11.68
N SER A 13 -27.81 24.20 12.02
CA SER A 13 -26.79 24.11 13.07
C SER A 13 -25.56 24.98 12.77
N PHE A 14 -25.10 25.01 11.52
CA PHE A 14 -23.98 25.87 11.11
C PHE A 14 -24.34 27.36 11.22
N LEU A 15 -25.52 27.77 10.74
CA LEU A 15 -25.98 29.16 10.83
C LEU A 15 -26.13 29.60 12.29
N THR A 16 -26.79 28.79 13.12
CA THR A 16 -26.99 29.08 14.54
C THR A 16 -25.67 29.16 15.30
N ALA A 17 -24.68 28.31 14.98
CA ALA A 17 -23.35 28.39 15.59
C ALA A 17 -22.61 29.70 15.27
N LEU A 18 -22.96 30.36 14.17
CA LEU A 18 -22.45 31.68 13.79
C LEU A 18 -23.38 32.83 14.25
N ASN A 19 -24.37 32.54 15.08
CA ASN A 19 -25.42 33.47 15.49
C ASN A 19 -26.21 34.07 14.32
N ILE A 20 -26.41 33.28 13.25
CA ILE A 20 -27.23 33.65 12.09
C ILE A 20 -28.59 32.92 12.21
N PRO A 21 -29.74 33.59 11.97
CA PRO A 21 -31.06 32.97 12.06
C PRO A 21 -31.19 31.71 11.18
N PRO A 22 -31.85 30.65 11.68
CA PRO A 22 -32.05 29.43 10.91
C PRO A 22 -33.04 29.65 9.77
N VAL A 23 -32.94 28.83 8.72
CA VAL A 23 -33.85 28.84 7.58
C VAL A 23 -34.90 27.75 7.75
N SER A 24 -36.16 28.04 7.39
CA SER A 24 -37.24 27.04 7.41
C SER A 24 -36.89 25.82 6.55
N ASN A 25 -37.08 24.62 7.10
CA ASN A 25 -36.87 23.37 6.35
C ASN A 25 -37.77 23.26 5.11
N THR A 26 -38.96 23.86 5.16
CA THR A 26 -39.88 23.91 4.02
C THR A 26 -39.28 24.73 2.89
N LEU A 27 -38.71 25.90 3.19
CA LEU A 27 -38.06 26.76 2.22
C LEU A 27 -36.79 26.11 1.64
N LEU A 28 -35.95 25.52 2.51
CA LEU A 28 -34.76 24.78 2.06
C LEU A 28 -35.13 23.62 1.11
N SER A 29 -36.19 22.88 1.43
CA SER A 29 -36.67 21.78 0.60
C SER A 29 -37.22 22.25 -0.74
N ALA A 30 -37.95 23.37 -0.76
CA ALA A 30 -38.46 23.98 -1.99
C ALA A 30 -37.32 24.43 -2.91
N ARG A 31 -36.33 25.16 -2.38
CA ARG A 31 -35.15 25.61 -3.14
C ARG A 31 -34.29 24.45 -3.63
N GLN A 32 -34.19 23.39 -2.82
CA GLN A 32 -33.48 22.18 -3.24
C GLN A 32 -34.18 21.49 -4.42
N LYS A 33 -35.52 21.43 -4.45
CA LYS A 33 -36.28 20.85 -5.58
C LYS A 33 -36.09 21.67 -6.86
N GLU A 34 -36.20 22.98 -6.76
CA GLU A 34 -35.98 23.92 -7.88
C GLU A 34 -34.58 23.76 -8.48
N SER A 35 -33.54 23.80 -7.65
CA SER A 35 -32.16 23.56 -8.11
C SER A 35 -31.95 22.12 -8.60
N GLY A 36 -32.73 21.16 -8.10
CA GLY A 36 -32.59 19.75 -8.40
C GLY A 36 -32.86 19.42 -9.87
N SER A 37 -33.93 19.98 -10.44
CA SER A 37 -34.26 19.79 -11.86
C SER A 37 -33.14 20.33 -12.75
N ALA A 38 -32.61 21.52 -12.46
CA ALA A 38 -31.51 22.10 -13.21
C ALA A 38 -30.21 21.26 -13.10
N ILE A 39 -29.94 20.66 -11.94
CA ILE A 39 -28.80 19.74 -11.75
C ILE A 39 -28.96 18.48 -12.61
N GLU A 40 -30.17 17.91 -12.67
CA GLU A 40 -30.46 16.74 -13.51
C GLU A 40 -30.26 17.08 -14.99
N THR A 41 -30.75 18.23 -15.46
CA THR A 41 -30.51 18.71 -16.83
C THR A 41 -29.02 18.87 -17.14
N VAL A 42 -28.24 19.50 -16.25
CA VAL A 42 -26.78 19.63 -16.45
C VAL A 42 -26.11 18.26 -16.52
N ALA A 43 -26.53 17.30 -15.68
CA ALA A 43 -25.99 15.94 -15.75
C ALA A 43 -26.33 15.28 -17.10
N GLU A 44 -27.55 15.41 -17.60
CA GLU A 44 -27.97 14.86 -18.88
C GLU A 44 -27.22 15.49 -20.07
N THR A 45 -27.07 16.82 -20.10
CA THR A 45 -26.31 17.51 -21.15
C THR A 45 -24.84 17.07 -21.15
N THR A 46 -24.20 17.04 -19.98
CA THR A 46 -22.79 16.65 -19.88
C THR A 46 -22.57 15.17 -20.21
N ILE A 47 -23.55 14.29 -19.95
CA ILE A 47 -23.52 12.89 -20.40
C ILE A 47 -23.55 12.83 -21.93
N ALA A 48 -24.44 13.59 -22.58
CA ALA A 48 -24.53 13.59 -24.04
C ALA A 48 -23.21 14.06 -24.68
N GLU A 49 -22.62 15.15 -24.17
CA GLU A 49 -21.32 15.65 -24.63
C GLU A 49 -20.19 14.63 -24.42
N CYS A 50 -20.13 13.99 -23.25
CA CYS A 50 -19.12 12.98 -22.95
C CYS A 50 -19.30 11.71 -23.79
N LEU A 51 -20.54 11.34 -24.12
CA LEU A 51 -20.84 10.21 -24.99
C LEU A 51 -20.35 10.46 -26.41
N SER A 52 -20.62 11.65 -26.99
CA SER A 52 -20.08 12.02 -28.29
C SER A 52 -18.54 11.99 -28.31
N GLN A 53 -17.90 12.55 -27.27
CA GLN A 53 -16.43 12.51 -27.16
C GLN A 53 -15.88 11.07 -27.07
N GLU A 54 -16.54 10.19 -26.31
CA GLU A 54 -16.13 8.79 -26.23
C GLU A 54 -16.23 8.12 -27.61
N ILE A 55 -17.35 8.30 -28.32
CA ILE A 55 -17.56 7.74 -29.66
C ILE A 55 -16.47 8.21 -30.62
N ASP A 56 -16.16 9.50 -30.64
CA ASP A 56 -15.16 10.06 -31.54
C ASP A 56 -13.76 9.50 -31.26
N ILE A 57 -13.37 9.39 -29.98
CA ILE A 57 -12.08 8.80 -29.59
C ILE A 57 -12.03 7.31 -29.92
N THR A 58 -13.12 6.57 -29.69
CA THR A 58 -13.21 5.14 -30.00
C THR A 58 -13.07 4.89 -31.51
N LYS A 59 -13.76 5.69 -32.34
CA LYS A 59 -13.62 5.64 -33.81
C LYS A 59 -12.19 5.92 -34.25
N GLN A 60 -11.57 6.99 -33.73
CA GLN A 60 -10.20 7.37 -34.10
C GLN A 60 -9.15 6.31 -33.71
N LYS A 61 -9.32 5.64 -32.56
CA LYS A 61 -8.33 4.68 -32.06
C LYS A 61 -8.50 3.26 -32.59
N PHE A 62 -9.74 2.83 -32.81
CA PHE A 62 -10.06 1.42 -33.05
C PHE A 62 -10.83 1.17 -34.35
N ASP A 63 -11.13 2.23 -35.12
CA ASP A 63 -11.95 2.15 -36.34
C ASP A 63 -13.29 1.39 -36.09
N SER A 64 -13.88 1.64 -34.92
CA SER A 64 -15.06 0.93 -34.43
C SER A 64 -16.03 1.90 -33.75
N ASN A 65 -17.32 1.58 -33.87
CA ASN A 65 -18.40 2.28 -33.17
C ASN A 65 -18.82 1.57 -31.87
N GLU A 66 -18.12 0.49 -31.50
CA GLU A 66 -18.40 -0.27 -30.29
C GLU A 66 -17.65 0.28 -29.09
N LEU A 67 -18.40 0.83 -28.13
CA LEU A 67 -17.85 1.38 -26.90
C LEU A 67 -17.41 0.27 -25.94
N THR A 68 -16.29 0.52 -25.25
CA THR A 68 -15.92 -0.24 -24.06
C THR A 68 -16.24 0.62 -22.84
N VAL A 69 -17.03 0.07 -21.91
CA VAL A 69 -17.49 0.83 -20.74
C VAL A 69 -17.28 0.03 -19.46
N SER A 70 -17.01 0.71 -18.35
CA SER A 70 -16.98 0.13 -17.01
C SER A 70 -18.25 0.46 -16.23
N VAL A 71 -18.82 -0.55 -15.58
CA VAL A 71 -20.04 -0.43 -14.77
C VAL A 71 -19.79 -0.87 -13.34
N ASP A 72 -20.39 -0.16 -12.39
CA ASP A 72 -20.34 -0.50 -10.97
C ASP A 72 -21.54 0.11 -10.23
N GLY A 73 -22.17 -0.69 -9.38
CA GLY A 73 -23.27 -0.32 -8.52
C GLY A 73 -22.83 0.03 -7.10
N ALA A 74 -23.58 0.90 -6.42
CA ALA A 74 -23.36 1.14 -4.99
C ALA A 74 -24.66 1.40 -4.23
N TRP A 75 -24.63 1.03 -2.95
CA TRP A 75 -25.74 1.17 -2.02
C TRP A 75 -25.73 2.51 -1.29
N GLN A 76 -26.90 3.13 -1.18
CA GLN A 76 -27.10 4.41 -0.50
C GLN A 76 -26.99 4.31 1.03
N LYS A 77 -27.45 3.20 1.63
CA LYS A 77 -27.40 2.96 3.08
C LYS A 77 -26.18 2.13 3.47
N ARG A 78 -25.68 2.30 4.71
CA ARG A 78 -24.82 1.28 5.35
C ARG A 78 -25.72 0.10 5.72
N GLY A 79 -25.46 -1.09 5.21
CA GLY A 79 -26.38 -2.22 5.34
C GLY A 79 -26.18 -3.03 6.62
N SER A 80 -27.29 -3.28 7.33
CA SER A 80 -27.58 -4.47 8.16
C SER A 80 -28.13 -5.64 7.31
N GLY A 81 -27.94 -5.59 5.97
CA GLY A 81 -28.32 -6.66 5.04
C GLY A 81 -29.79 -6.71 4.61
N ARG A 82 -30.61 -5.66 4.83
CA ARG A 82 -32.04 -5.68 4.44
C ARG A 82 -32.62 -4.40 3.82
N SER A 83 -31.88 -3.29 3.75
CA SER A 83 -32.36 -2.02 3.15
C SER A 83 -31.53 -1.61 1.94
N TYR A 84 -32.11 -1.69 0.75
CA TYR A 84 -31.39 -1.64 -0.52
C TYR A 84 -32.00 -0.61 -1.47
N ASP A 85 -31.42 0.59 -1.50
CA ASP A 85 -31.59 1.54 -2.60
C ASP A 85 -30.20 1.72 -3.23
N SER A 86 -30.14 1.65 -4.56
CA SER A 86 -28.87 1.64 -5.28
C SER A 86 -28.83 2.67 -6.40
N HIS A 87 -27.61 3.06 -6.73
CA HIS A 87 -27.29 3.74 -7.98
C HIS A 87 -26.23 2.93 -8.72
N CYS A 88 -26.23 3.03 -10.04
CA CYS A 88 -25.21 2.46 -10.90
C CYS A 88 -24.68 3.53 -11.85
N SER A 89 -23.40 3.43 -12.20
CA SER A 89 -22.73 4.34 -13.11
C SER A 89 -22.05 3.57 -14.24
N MET A 90 -22.12 4.12 -15.45
CA MET A 90 -21.41 3.65 -16.63
C MET A 90 -20.37 4.70 -17.03
N ILE A 91 -19.12 4.28 -17.14
CA ILE A 91 -17.98 5.16 -17.46
C ILE A 91 -17.28 4.67 -18.72
N GLY A 92 -16.98 5.58 -19.64
CA GLY A 92 -16.20 5.29 -20.84
C GLY A 92 -14.74 5.03 -20.51
N THR A 93 -14.11 4.03 -21.14
CA THR A 93 -12.71 3.70 -20.87
C THR A 93 -11.75 4.72 -21.44
N GLU A 94 -12.12 5.40 -22.53
CA GLU A 94 -11.24 6.32 -23.23
C GLU A 94 -11.25 7.72 -22.59
N THR A 95 -12.43 8.25 -22.28
CA THR A 95 -12.59 9.56 -21.63
C THR A 95 -12.46 9.50 -20.11
N GLY A 96 -12.81 8.36 -19.49
CA GLY A 96 -12.96 8.23 -18.04
C GLY A 96 -14.12 9.05 -17.46
N LYS A 97 -15.07 9.44 -18.31
CA LYS A 97 -16.27 10.25 -18.00
C LYS A 97 -17.51 9.37 -17.86
N VAL A 98 -18.52 9.87 -17.17
CA VAL A 98 -19.80 9.16 -17.00
C VAL A 98 -20.61 9.31 -18.27
N LEU A 99 -20.97 8.17 -18.87
CA LEU A 99 -21.78 8.06 -20.08
C LEU A 99 -23.24 7.70 -19.79
N GLY A 100 -23.52 7.27 -18.55
CA GLY A 100 -24.84 6.94 -18.07
C GLY A 100 -24.83 6.72 -16.58
N PHE A 101 -25.98 6.97 -15.94
CA PHE A 101 -26.23 6.55 -14.56
C PHE A 101 -27.69 6.18 -14.44
N SER A 102 -28.01 5.35 -13.46
CA SER A 102 -29.39 5.05 -13.10
C SER A 102 -29.51 4.83 -11.60
N VAL A 103 -30.73 4.96 -11.08
CA VAL A 103 -31.07 4.82 -9.66
C VAL A 103 -32.29 3.91 -9.53
N ARG A 104 -32.23 2.97 -8.59
CA ARG A 104 -33.36 2.12 -8.20
C ARG A 104 -33.72 2.37 -6.74
N SER A 105 -34.98 2.72 -6.51
CA SER A 105 -35.52 2.96 -5.17
C SER A 105 -36.74 2.08 -4.92
N LYS A 106 -36.76 1.43 -3.76
CA LYS A 106 -37.88 0.61 -3.26
C LYS A 106 -38.83 1.38 -2.35
N TYR A 107 -38.48 2.61 -2.02
CA TYR A 107 -39.14 3.34 -0.95
C TYR A 107 -39.39 4.79 -1.35
N CYS A 108 -40.62 5.25 -1.14
CA CYS A 108 -40.97 6.66 -1.16
C CYS A 108 -41.62 7.05 0.17
N LYS A 109 -41.11 8.12 0.81
CA LYS A 109 -41.61 8.59 2.10
C LYS A 109 -43.08 9.02 2.03
N MET A 110 -43.47 9.71 0.96
CA MET A 110 -44.84 10.22 0.81
C MET A 110 -45.84 9.09 0.50
N CYS A 111 -45.45 8.10 -0.31
CA CYS A 111 -46.29 6.92 -0.55
C CYS A 111 -46.46 6.10 0.73
N ASP A 112 -45.37 5.80 1.41
CA ASP A 112 -45.39 5.01 2.65
C ASP A 112 -46.21 5.70 3.76
N GLU A 113 -46.09 7.02 3.91
CA GLU A 113 -46.94 7.77 4.84
C GLU A 113 -48.43 7.70 4.49
N ALA A 114 -48.77 7.78 3.20
CA ALA A 114 -50.15 7.68 2.74
C ALA A 114 -50.72 6.28 2.97
N THR A 115 -49.94 5.24 2.68
CA THR A 115 -50.28 3.84 2.95
C THR A 115 -50.54 3.60 4.43
N ARG A 116 -49.68 4.09 5.33
CA ARG A 116 -49.87 3.96 6.79
C ARG A 116 -51.14 4.65 7.29
N LYS A 117 -51.56 5.73 6.63
CA LYS A 117 -52.77 6.48 6.96
C LYS A 117 -54.02 5.92 6.25
N GLY A 118 -53.89 4.92 5.39
CA GLY A 118 -55.00 4.37 4.60
C GLY A 118 -55.58 5.37 3.59
N VAL A 119 -54.81 6.37 3.17
CA VAL A 119 -55.25 7.41 2.23
C VAL A 119 -54.45 7.35 0.93
N GLN A 120 -55.00 7.89 -0.15
CA GLN A 120 -54.25 8.05 -1.40
C GLN A 120 -53.13 9.07 -1.23
N ALA A 121 -51.94 8.73 -1.75
CA ALA A 121 -50.81 9.64 -1.73
C ALA A 121 -51.11 10.90 -2.55
N LYS A 122 -50.83 12.08 -1.96
CA LYS A 122 -50.89 13.35 -2.68
C LYS A 122 -49.97 13.32 -3.90
N THR A 123 -50.31 14.03 -4.97
CA THR A 123 -49.44 14.16 -6.15
C THR A 123 -48.06 14.69 -5.74
N HIS A 124 -47.02 13.94 -6.09
CA HIS A 124 -45.63 14.26 -5.75
C HIS A 124 -44.65 13.61 -6.73
N ASP A 125 -43.40 14.08 -6.72
CA ASP A 125 -42.27 13.51 -7.46
C ASP A 125 -41.83 12.18 -6.81
N CYS A 126 -42.54 11.11 -7.15
CA CYS A 126 -42.25 9.76 -6.68
C CYS A 126 -41.13 9.13 -7.54
N ARG A 127 -40.02 8.76 -6.90
CA ARG A 127 -38.89 8.05 -7.55
C ARG A 127 -38.83 6.56 -7.19
N MET A 128 -39.89 6.02 -6.61
CA MET A 128 -40.00 4.58 -6.36
C MET A 128 -40.27 3.88 -7.69
N ASN A 129 -39.32 3.05 -8.13
CA ASN A 129 -39.31 2.46 -9.48
C ASN A 129 -38.83 1.00 -9.47
N TRP A 130 -38.83 0.36 -8.30
CA TRP A 130 -38.33 -1.01 -8.15
C TRP A 130 -39.07 -1.78 -7.07
N ASP A 131 -39.57 -2.97 -7.42
CA ASP A 131 -40.28 -3.91 -6.56
C ASP A 131 -39.54 -5.27 -6.43
N GLY A 132 -38.68 -5.61 -7.39
CA GLY A 132 -37.90 -6.85 -7.44
C GLY A 132 -36.80 -6.98 -6.36
N SER A 133 -35.99 -8.04 -6.42
CA SER A 133 -34.91 -8.24 -5.43
C SER A 133 -33.82 -7.17 -5.52
N ALA A 134 -33.17 -6.86 -4.39
CA ALA A 134 -32.06 -5.90 -4.37
C ALA A 134 -30.89 -6.33 -5.28
N LYS A 135 -30.58 -7.63 -5.30
CA LYS A 135 -29.51 -8.21 -6.11
C LYS A 135 -29.71 -8.02 -7.62
N ALA A 136 -30.95 -7.79 -8.06
CA ALA A 136 -31.29 -7.59 -9.46
C ALA A 136 -31.27 -6.11 -9.90
N MET A 137 -31.20 -5.15 -8.97
CA MET A 137 -31.21 -3.71 -9.28
C MET A 137 -30.03 -3.29 -10.17
N GLU A 138 -28.82 -3.76 -9.87
CA GLU A 138 -27.62 -3.38 -10.63
C GLU A 138 -27.72 -3.82 -12.08
N GLN A 139 -28.10 -5.09 -12.30
CA GLN A 139 -28.25 -5.67 -13.63
C GLN A 139 -29.30 -4.92 -14.45
N ASP A 140 -30.41 -4.54 -13.80
CA ASP A 140 -31.50 -3.79 -14.42
C ASP A 140 -31.06 -2.38 -14.84
N MET A 141 -30.37 -1.67 -13.97
CA MET A 141 -29.80 -0.35 -14.26
C MET A 141 -28.77 -0.41 -15.39
N VAL A 142 -27.93 -1.45 -15.43
CA VAL A 142 -26.96 -1.63 -16.52
C VAL A 142 -27.66 -1.87 -17.86
N VAL A 143 -28.70 -2.71 -17.89
CA VAL A 143 -29.51 -2.94 -19.11
C VAL A 143 -30.14 -1.64 -19.60
N GLU A 144 -30.76 -0.86 -18.70
CA GLU A 144 -31.35 0.46 -19.04
C GLU A 144 -30.31 1.40 -19.67
N MET A 145 -29.13 1.52 -19.05
CA MET A 145 -28.07 2.40 -19.57
C MET A 145 -27.55 1.96 -20.94
N VAL A 146 -27.37 0.65 -21.16
CA VAL A 146 -26.91 0.14 -22.47
C VAL A 146 -28.00 0.35 -23.54
N GLN A 147 -29.26 0.11 -23.21
CA GLN A 147 -30.39 0.38 -24.12
C GLN A 147 -30.49 1.88 -24.46
N SER A 148 -30.23 2.77 -23.50
CA SER A 148 -30.19 4.23 -23.72
C SER A 148 -29.08 4.65 -24.67
N ILE A 149 -27.90 4.00 -24.63
CA ILE A 149 -26.83 4.26 -25.60
C ILE A 149 -27.22 3.73 -26.98
N LYS A 150 -27.83 2.54 -27.05
CA LYS A 150 -28.35 1.95 -28.28
C LYS A 150 -29.37 2.84 -28.98
N SER A 151 -30.31 3.42 -28.22
CA SER A 151 -31.31 4.33 -28.79
C SER A 151 -30.73 5.65 -29.28
N LYS A 152 -29.54 6.05 -28.79
CA LYS A 152 -28.77 7.21 -29.28
C LYS A 152 -27.87 6.89 -30.48
N GLY A 153 -27.99 5.70 -31.06
CA GLY A 153 -27.28 5.32 -32.29
C GLY A 153 -25.84 4.83 -32.07
N SER A 154 -25.49 4.37 -30.87
CA SER A 154 -24.18 3.79 -30.56
C SER A 154 -24.32 2.46 -29.85
N ASN A 155 -23.32 1.57 -29.96
CA ASN A 155 -23.39 0.24 -29.36
C ASN A 155 -22.31 0.07 -28.29
N VAL A 156 -22.63 -0.66 -27.23
CA VAL A 156 -21.64 -1.08 -26.23
C VAL A 156 -21.20 -2.51 -26.58
N GLY A 157 -19.98 -2.67 -27.10
CA GLY A 157 -19.45 -3.98 -27.46
C GLY A 157 -18.85 -4.74 -26.27
N THR A 158 -18.26 -4.00 -25.32
CA THR A 158 -17.57 -4.60 -24.18
C THR A 158 -17.89 -3.91 -22.86
N ILE A 159 -18.21 -4.71 -21.83
CA ILE A 159 -18.45 -4.22 -20.48
C ILE A 159 -17.39 -4.75 -19.52
N ILE A 160 -16.80 -3.83 -18.77
CA ILE A 160 -15.92 -4.10 -17.64
C ILE A 160 -16.74 -4.06 -16.37
N ALA A 161 -16.78 -5.18 -15.65
CA ALA A 161 -17.50 -5.30 -14.39
C ALA A 161 -16.82 -6.31 -13.47
N ASP A 162 -17.34 -6.39 -12.25
CA ASP A 162 -17.03 -7.45 -11.30
C ASP A 162 -17.37 -8.83 -11.88
N ASP A 163 -16.83 -9.90 -11.30
CA ASP A 163 -16.90 -11.26 -11.86
C ASP A 163 -18.27 -11.95 -11.72
N ASP A 164 -19.35 -11.19 -11.50
CA ASP A 164 -20.72 -11.68 -11.39
C ASP A 164 -21.33 -12.06 -12.75
N THR A 165 -21.90 -13.26 -12.86
CA THR A 165 -22.39 -13.82 -14.14
C THR A 165 -23.73 -13.26 -14.57
N THR A 166 -24.50 -12.69 -13.65
CA THR A 166 -25.90 -12.33 -13.88
C THR A 166 -26.07 -11.10 -14.78
N THR A 167 -25.24 -10.06 -14.60
CA THR A 167 -25.31 -8.82 -15.41
C THR A 167 -25.09 -9.12 -16.89
N ILE A 168 -24.04 -9.86 -17.23
CA ILE A 168 -23.72 -10.17 -18.63
C ILE A 168 -24.76 -11.12 -19.25
N ALA A 169 -25.29 -12.08 -18.50
CA ALA A 169 -26.33 -12.98 -18.99
C ALA A 169 -27.61 -12.20 -19.36
N ARG A 170 -28.02 -11.24 -18.51
CA ARG A 170 -29.19 -10.41 -18.77
C ARG A 170 -28.99 -9.49 -19.97
N LEU A 171 -27.82 -8.87 -20.11
CA LEU A 171 -27.48 -8.04 -21.26
C LEU A 171 -27.53 -8.81 -22.59
N ARG A 172 -26.96 -10.01 -22.62
CA ARG A 172 -26.98 -10.87 -23.81
C ARG A 172 -28.39 -11.28 -24.22
N LYS A 173 -29.25 -11.52 -23.23
CA LYS A 173 -30.66 -11.87 -23.46
C LYS A 173 -31.48 -10.66 -23.91
N SER A 174 -31.28 -9.48 -23.31
CA SER A 174 -32.18 -8.34 -23.43
C SER A 174 -31.72 -7.25 -24.41
N VAL A 175 -30.45 -7.24 -24.83
CA VAL A 175 -29.87 -6.14 -25.62
C VAL A 175 -29.14 -6.63 -26.87
N ASP A 176 -28.08 -7.43 -26.68
CA ASP A 176 -27.26 -7.96 -27.77
C ASP A 176 -26.46 -9.19 -27.28
N PRO A 177 -26.63 -10.37 -27.92
CA PRO A 177 -25.93 -11.60 -27.53
C PRO A 177 -24.40 -11.52 -27.68
N ASN A 178 -23.88 -10.61 -28.49
CA ASN A 178 -22.45 -10.48 -28.79
C ASN A 178 -21.66 -9.65 -27.76
N ILE A 179 -22.33 -9.04 -26.78
CA ILE A 179 -21.66 -8.23 -25.76
C ILE A 179 -20.62 -9.08 -25.01
N LYS A 180 -19.39 -8.55 -24.98
CA LYS A 180 -18.24 -9.15 -24.31
C LYS A 180 -18.14 -8.64 -22.88
N LYS A 181 -17.67 -9.51 -21.98
CA LYS A 181 -17.35 -9.13 -20.60
C LYS A 181 -15.84 -9.18 -20.39
N MET A 182 -15.30 -8.08 -19.90
CA MET A 182 -13.95 -7.99 -19.35
C MET A 182 -14.03 -7.94 -17.82
N SER A 183 -13.14 -8.64 -17.13
CA SER A 183 -13.11 -8.63 -15.67
C SER A 183 -12.36 -7.43 -15.13
N ASP A 184 -12.83 -6.90 -14.00
CA ASP A 184 -12.04 -5.95 -13.21
C ASP A 184 -10.78 -6.61 -12.63
N LYS A 185 -9.64 -5.98 -12.87
CA LYS A 185 -8.33 -6.44 -12.38
C LYS A 185 -8.23 -6.56 -10.85
N ASN A 186 -8.89 -5.67 -10.10
CA ASN A 186 -8.82 -5.71 -8.63
C ASN A 186 -9.69 -6.84 -8.08
N HIS A 187 -10.83 -7.09 -8.70
CA HIS A 187 -11.67 -8.22 -8.35
C HIS A 187 -10.98 -9.56 -8.66
N VAL A 188 -10.33 -9.69 -9.83
CA VAL A 188 -9.52 -10.89 -10.15
C VAL A 188 -8.40 -11.09 -9.13
N LYS A 189 -7.67 -10.02 -8.80
CA LYS A 189 -6.65 -10.04 -7.76
C LYS A 189 -7.19 -10.47 -6.39
N LYS A 190 -8.36 -9.96 -6.01
CA LYS A 190 -9.03 -10.31 -4.74
C LYS A 190 -9.44 -11.78 -4.72
N ASN A 191 -9.98 -12.30 -5.83
CA ASN A 191 -10.35 -13.70 -5.96
C ASN A 191 -9.15 -14.63 -5.80
N ILE A 192 -8.04 -14.34 -6.49
CA ILE A 192 -6.80 -15.12 -6.35
C ILE A 192 -6.23 -15.01 -4.94
N ALA A 193 -6.26 -13.82 -4.33
CA ALA A 193 -5.81 -13.63 -2.95
C ALA A 193 -6.65 -14.46 -1.97
N ASN A 194 -7.97 -14.50 -2.13
CA ASN A 194 -8.86 -15.30 -1.31
C ASN A 194 -8.56 -16.80 -1.44
N ALA A 195 -8.31 -17.28 -2.67
CA ALA A 195 -7.90 -18.68 -2.88
C ALA A 195 -6.57 -19.01 -2.18
N LEU A 196 -5.60 -18.08 -2.21
CA LEU A 196 -4.35 -18.24 -1.44
C LEU A 196 -4.60 -18.24 0.08
N TYR A 197 -5.52 -17.41 0.58
CA TYR A 197 -5.88 -17.43 2.00
C TYR A 197 -6.61 -18.71 2.41
N GLN A 198 -7.39 -19.33 1.51
CA GLN A 198 -7.96 -20.66 1.74
C GLN A 198 -6.85 -21.72 1.82
N LEU A 199 -5.86 -21.69 0.91
CA LEU A 199 -4.69 -22.58 0.99
C LEU A 199 -3.85 -22.40 2.25
N LYS A 200 -3.78 -21.18 2.81
CA LYS A 200 -3.08 -20.91 4.07
C LYS A 200 -3.64 -21.74 5.23
N ALA A 201 -4.92 -22.11 5.21
CA ALA A 201 -5.50 -22.97 6.25
C ALA A 201 -4.80 -24.33 6.32
N LYS A 202 -4.45 -24.89 5.16
CA LYS A 202 -3.69 -26.15 5.00
C LYS A 202 -2.18 -25.94 5.16
N HIS A 203 -1.65 -24.81 4.71
CA HIS A 203 -0.21 -24.54 4.66
C HIS A 203 0.20 -23.32 5.49
N LYS A 204 0.63 -23.53 6.74
CA LYS A 204 1.01 -22.44 7.66
C LYS A 204 2.21 -21.60 7.17
N LYS A 205 3.07 -22.15 6.32
CA LYS A 205 4.19 -21.42 5.68
C LYS A 205 3.72 -20.33 4.71
N LEU A 206 2.47 -20.38 4.24
CA LEU A 206 1.84 -19.36 3.41
C LEU A 206 1.41 -18.15 4.25
N THR A 207 2.39 -17.48 4.85
CA THR A 207 2.15 -16.29 5.68
C THR A 207 1.55 -15.14 4.86
N PRO A 208 0.85 -14.17 5.48
CA PRO A 208 0.35 -12.99 4.75
C PRO A 208 1.42 -12.25 3.95
N LYS A 209 2.69 -12.27 4.41
CA LYS A 209 3.84 -11.70 3.69
C LYS A 209 4.15 -12.47 2.40
N VAL A 210 4.11 -13.81 2.44
CA VAL A 210 4.30 -14.66 1.26
C VAL A 210 3.11 -14.53 0.29
N ILE A 211 1.87 -14.48 0.79
CA ILE A 211 0.69 -14.23 -0.07
C ILE A 211 0.83 -12.89 -0.79
N LYS A 212 1.22 -11.83 -0.07
CA LYS A 212 1.47 -10.51 -0.67
C LYS A 212 2.57 -10.57 -1.74
N TYR A 213 3.61 -11.36 -1.52
CA TYR A 213 4.66 -11.58 -2.52
C TYR A 213 4.11 -12.24 -3.79
N LEU A 214 3.39 -13.36 -3.67
CA LEU A 214 2.78 -14.07 -4.80
C LEU A 214 1.84 -13.18 -5.60
N ILE A 215 0.99 -12.43 -4.89
CA ILE A 215 0.07 -11.47 -5.52
C ILE A 215 0.83 -10.36 -6.26
N ASN A 216 1.97 -9.89 -5.75
CA ASN A 216 2.79 -8.93 -6.48
C ASN A 216 3.38 -9.55 -7.75
N CYS A 217 3.92 -10.78 -7.69
CA CYS A 217 4.41 -11.49 -8.85
C CYS A 217 3.32 -11.67 -9.92
N LEU A 218 2.13 -12.09 -9.51
CA LEU A 218 0.96 -12.21 -10.39
C LEU A 218 0.60 -10.87 -11.04
N ASN A 219 0.55 -9.78 -10.28
CA ASN A 219 0.23 -8.46 -10.85
C ASN A 219 1.27 -8.01 -11.88
N TYR A 220 2.56 -8.19 -11.60
CA TYR A 220 3.61 -7.85 -12.57
C TYR A 220 3.48 -8.69 -13.84
N MET A 221 3.28 -10.00 -13.69
CA MET A 221 3.07 -10.93 -14.79
C MET A 221 1.86 -10.52 -15.66
N LEU A 222 0.71 -10.23 -15.05
CA LEU A 222 -0.50 -9.82 -15.79
C LEU A 222 -0.30 -8.47 -16.50
N CYS A 223 0.41 -7.52 -15.88
CA CYS A 223 0.68 -6.23 -16.52
C CYS A 223 1.64 -6.35 -17.71
N GLN A 224 2.59 -7.29 -17.68
CA GLN A 224 3.58 -7.50 -18.74
C GLN A 224 3.04 -8.32 -19.92
N ASN A 225 1.98 -9.11 -19.69
CA ASN A 225 1.41 -10.02 -20.69
C ASN A 225 -0.01 -9.59 -21.12
N GLN A 226 -0.25 -8.27 -21.21
CA GLN A 226 -1.49 -7.75 -21.79
C GLN A 226 -1.62 -8.20 -23.24
N ASP A 227 -2.79 -8.67 -23.62
CA ASP A 227 -3.10 -9.24 -24.93
C ASP A 227 -2.21 -10.44 -25.34
N ASN A 228 -1.48 -11.05 -24.40
CA ASN A 228 -0.64 -12.22 -24.62
C ASN A 228 -1.05 -13.41 -23.71
N PRO A 229 -2.07 -14.19 -24.11
CA PRO A 229 -2.54 -15.36 -23.36
C PRO A 229 -1.44 -16.38 -23.09
N LYS A 230 -0.56 -16.63 -24.07
CA LYS A 230 0.53 -17.62 -23.92
C LYS A 230 1.55 -17.16 -22.89
N GLY A 231 1.86 -15.87 -22.87
CA GLY A 231 2.67 -15.23 -21.84
C GLY A 231 2.07 -15.38 -20.45
N VAL A 232 0.74 -15.23 -20.31
CA VAL A 232 0.03 -15.48 -19.04
C VAL A 232 0.13 -16.95 -18.62
N GLU A 233 -0.02 -17.90 -19.53
CA GLU A 233 0.13 -19.34 -19.23
C GLU A 233 1.52 -19.67 -18.69
N ASN A 234 2.57 -19.17 -19.36
CA ASN A 234 3.95 -19.36 -18.93
C ASN A 234 4.20 -18.64 -17.59
N GLY A 235 3.64 -17.44 -17.42
CA GLY A 235 3.75 -16.66 -16.20
C GLY A 235 3.09 -17.33 -14.99
N LEU A 236 1.93 -17.98 -15.17
CA LEU A 236 1.27 -18.75 -14.12
C LEU A 236 2.08 -19.99 -13.72
N GLU A 237 2.70 -20.67 -14.69
CA GLU A 237 3.63 -21.77 -14.43
C GLU A 237 4.84 -21.28 -13.64
N ALA A 238 5.38 -20.10 -14.00
CA ALA A 238 6.47 -19.47 -13.28
C ALA A 238 6.07 -19.10 -11.84
N VAL A 239 4.87 -18.57 -11.59
CA VAL A 239 4.43 -18.22 -10.21
C VAL A 239 4.31 -19.47 -9.32
N GLY A 240 3.94 -20.63 -9.87
CA GLY A 240 3.89 -21.89 -9.13
C GLY A 240 5.27 -22.40 -8.68
N ARG A 241 6.34 -22.04 -9.40
CA ARG A 241 7.67 -22.64 -9.26
C ARG A 241 8.76 -21.68 -8.77
N HIS A 242 8.70 -20.41 -9.21
CA HIS A 242 9.64 -19.34 -8.87
C HIS A 242 9.87 -19.18 -7.35
N PRO A 243 8.84 -19.20 -6.49
CA PRO A 243 9.03 -19.06 -5.04
C PRO A 243 9.83 -20.22 -4.41
N PHE A 244 9.97 -21.34 -5.13
CA PHE A 244 10.65 -22.56 -4.70
C PHE A 244 12.05 -22.71 -5.31
N GLY A 245 12.53 -21.71 -6.06
CA GLY A 245 13.87 -21.72 -6.67
C GLY A 245 13.92 -22.28 -8.09
N ASP A 246 12.80 -22.75 -8.64
CA ASP A 246 12.73 -23.17 -10.04
C ASP A 246 12.35 -21.98 -10.93
N HIS A 247 13.31 -21.56 -11.76
CA HIS A 247 13.21 -20.43 -12.66
C HIS A 247 13.05 -20.82 -14.14
N SER A 248 12.81 -22.10 -14.44
CA SER A 248 12.68 -22.62 -15.82
C SER A 248 11.69 -21.80 -16.67
N PHE A 249 10.50 -21.53 -16.14
CA PHE A 249 9.43 -20.77 -16.80
C PHE A 249 9.51 -19.24 -16.63
N CYS A 250 10.51 -18.72 -15.90
CA CYS A 250 10.65 -17.28 -15.70
C CYS A 250 11.19 -16.58 -16.96
N ASP A 251 10.86 -15.30 -17.14
CA ASP A 251 11.47 -14.46 -18.19
C ASP A 251 12.59 -13.58 -17.61
N LYS A 252 13.62 -13.27 -18.41
CA LYS A 252 14.75 -12.42 -17.99
C LYS A 252 14.30 -10.99 -17.64
N SER A 253 13.26 -10.49 -18.31
CA SER A 253 12.71 -9.13 -18.12
C SER A 253 12.23 -8.83 -16.70
N TRP A 254 11.91 -9.84 -15.90
CA TRP A 254 11.42 -9.63 -14.53
C TRP A 254 12.07 -10.55 -13.48
N CYS A 255 12.66 -11.68 -13.87
CA CYS A 255 13.29 -12.59 -12.94
C CYS A 255 14.80 -12.36 -12.85
N SER A 256 15.20 -11.55 -11.87
CA SER A 256 16.62 -11.28 -11.63
C SER A 256 17.44 -12.50 -11.16
N HIS A 257 16.79 -13.61 -10.81
CA HIS A 257 17.48 -14.85 -10.46
C HIS A 257 17.99 -15.61 -11.69
N LYS A 258 17.49 -15.30 -12.91
CA LYS A 258 18.09 -15.81 -14.16
C LYS A 258 19.45 -15.18 -14.47
N GLU A 259 19.67 -13.94 -14.04
CA GLU A 259 20.94 -13.24 -14.19
C GLU A 259 21.87 -13.48 -13.00
N ASN A 260 21.31 -13.55 -11.79
CA ASN A 260 22.06 -13.79 -10.57
C ASN A 260 21.33 -14.77 -9.65
N ALA A 261 21.70 -16.05 -9.72
CA ALA A 261 21.12 -17.13 -8.91
C ALA A 261 21.33 -16.94 -7.40
N SER A 262 22.31 -16.14 -6.98
CA SER A 262 22.62 -15.87 -5.56
C SER A 262 21.79 -14.73 -4.94
N LYS A 263 20.96 -14.06 -5.74
CA LYS A 263 20.17 -12.92 -5.28
C LYS A 263 19.13 -13.36 -4.24
N LYS A 264 18.93 -12.53 -3.21
CA LYS A 264 17.97 -12.81 -2.14
C LYS A 264 16.53 -12.48 -2.58
N TYR A 265 15.59 -13.32 -2.16
CA TYR A 265 14.16 -13.05 -2.32
C TYR A 265 13.70 -11.97 -1.35
N SER A 266 13.32 -10.79 -1.86
CA SER A 266 13.00 -9.61 -1.03
C SER A 266 11.90 -9.83 0.02
N SER A 267 10.94 -10.73 -0.25
CA SER A 267 9.74 -10.89 0.56
C SER A 267 9.54 -12.30 1.12
N LEU A 268 10.42 -13.26 0.80
CA LEU A 268 10.38 -14.60 1.37
C LEU A 268 11.16 -14.70 2.69
N PRO A 269 10.86 -15.68 3.56
CA PRO A 269 11.59 -15.90 4.81
C PRO A 269 13.10 -16.06 4.57
N PHE A 270 13.91 -15.31 5.32
CA PHE A 270 15.38 -15.32 5.26
C PHE A 270 15.98 -15.02 3.87
N GLY A 271 15.18 -14.50 2.93
CA GLY A 271 15.61 -14.30 1.55
C GLY A 271 15.86 -15.57 0.76
N LYS A 272 15.36 -16.72 1.24
CA LYS A 272 15.57 -18.05 0.66
C LYS A 272 14.30 -18.56 -0.05
N PRO A 273 14.43 -19.47 -1.03
CA PRO A 273 13.29 -20.13 -1.63
C PRO A 273 12.53 -20.99 -0.60
N LEU A 274 11.23 -21.15 -0.85
CA LEU A 274 10.38 -22.09 -0.11
C LEU A 274 10.81 -23.53 -0.46
N LYS A 275 10.74 -24.44 0.52
CA LYS A 275 11.12 -25.86 0.35
C LYS A 275 9.96 -26.84 0.57
N ASP A 276 8.75 -26.32 0.64
CA ASP A 276 7.56 -27.10 0.98
C ASP A 276 6.94 -27.72 -0.27
N ILE A 277 7.24 -28.99 -0.51
CA ILE A 277 6.79 -29.72 -1.71
C ILE A 277 5.26 -29.81 -1.77
N PRO A 278 4.52 -30.19 -0.70
CA PRO A 278 3.06 -30.17 -0.70
C PRO A 278 2.48 -28.79 -1.08
N LEU A 279 3.04 -27.70 -0.54
CA LEU A 279 2.60 -26.35 -0.90
C LEU A 279 2.89 -26.02 -2.37
N GLN A 280 4.03 -26.46 -2.91
CA GLN A 280 4.36 -26.25 -4.33
C GLN A 280 3.35 -26.94 -5.24
N THR A 281 2.97 -28.18 -4.92
CA THR A 281 1.96 -28.93 -5.68
C THR A 281 0.61 -28.22 -5.65
N ASP A 282 0.10 -27.91 -4.45
CA ASP A 282 -1.21 -27.25 -4.30
C ASP A 282 -1.23 -25.85 -4.95
N LEU A 283 -0.13 -25.10 -4.86
CA LEU A 283 -0.02 -23.80 -5.52
C LEU A 283 -0.02 -23.96 -7.04
N THR A 284 0.71 -24.94 -7.56
CA THR A 284 0.77 -25.22 -9.00
C THR A 284 -0.61 -25.64 -9.53
N ASP A 285 -1.33 -26.48 -8.78
CA ASP A 285 -2.69 -26.89 -9.15
C ASP A 285 -3.67 -25.72 -9.11
N LEU A 286 -3.54 -24.82 -8.14
CA LEU A 286 -4.30 -23.56 -8.15
C LEU A 286 -3.98 -22.72 -9.39
N MET A 287 -2.72 -22.59 -9.79
CA MET A 287 -2.34 -21.84 -10.99
C MET A 287 -2.85 -22.51 -12.27
N LYS A 288 -2.93 -23.84 -12.33
CA LYS A 288 -3.53 -24.57 -13.47
C LYS A 288 -5.01 -24.24 -13.66
N VAL A 289 -5.77 -24.01 -12.57
CA VAL A 289 -7.17 -23.57 -12.67
C VAL A 289 -7.26 -22.22 -13.39
N TYR A 290 -6.39 -21.27 -13.05
CA TYR A 290 -6.35 -19.95 -13.70
C TYR A 290 -5.76 -19.99 -15.11
N LYS A 291 -4.88 -20.96 -15.40
CA LYS A 291 -4.28 -21.15 -16.73
C LYS A 291 -5.33 -21.36 -17.81
N LYS A 292 -6.41 -22.07 -17.49
CA LYS A 292 -7.58 -22.25 -18.40
C LYS A 292 -8.28 -20.93 -18.75
N GLN A 293 -8.05 -19.88 -17.98
CA GLN A 293 -8.62 -18.54 -18.19
C GLN A 293 -7.56 -17.54 -18.70
N SER A 294 -6.44 -18.01 -19.26
CA SER A 294 -5.34 -17.17 -19.77
C SER A 294 -5.83 -16.08 -20.74
N GLN A 295 -6.73 -16.43 -21.64
CA GLN A 295 -7.37 -15.48 -22.57
C GLN A 295 -8.03 -14.32 -21.82
N LYS A 296 -8.81 -14.63 -20.78
CA LYS A 296 -9.52 -13.64 -19.96
C LYS A 296 -8.54 -12.81 -19.12
N LEU A 297 -7.54 -13.45 -18.54
CA LEU A 297 -6.52 -12.82 -17.69
C LEU A 297 -5.57 -11.91 -18.48
N SER A 298 -5.37 -12.17 -19.77
CA SER A 298 -4.60 -11.29 -20.65
C SER A 298 -5.32 -9.98 -21.00
N LYS A 299 -6.65 -9.93 -20.82
CA LYS A 299 -7.52 -8.79 -21.17
C LYS A 299 -8.37 -8.34 -19.99
N LEU A 300 -7.73 -7.70 -19.02
CA LEU A 300 -8.38 -7.19 -17.81
C LEU A 300 -8.70 -5.70 -17.92
N GLY A 301 -9.91 -5.35 -17.49
CA GLY A 301 -10.37 -3.97 -17.37
C GLY A 301 -10.17 -3.39 -15.96
N SER A 302 -10.71 -2.20 -15.73
CA SER A 302 -10.63 -1.52 -14.44
C SER A 302 -11.90 -0.73 -14.11
N THR A 303 -12.63 -1.09 -13.05
CA THR A 303 -13.79 -0.34 -12.50
C THR A 303 -13.38 0.76 -11.50
N GLN A 304 -12.08 1.00 -11.32
CA GLN A 304 -11.54 2.05 -10.43
C GLN A 304 -12.10 3.46 -10.71
N GLY A 305 -12.47 3.74 -11.96
CA GLY A 305 -13.15 4.98 -12.33
C GLY A 305 -14.50 5.13 -11.64
N ASN A 306 -15.25 4.03 -11.56
CA ASN A 306 -16.54 3.95 -10.90
C ASN A 306 -16.39 3.94 -9.38
N GLU A 307 -15.40 3.24 -8.81
CA GLU A 307 -15.12 3.32 -7.35
C GLU A 307 -14.84 4.78 -6.93
N SER A 308 -14.06 5.52 -7.72
CA SER A 308 -13.81 6.93 -7.50
C SER A 308 -15.08 7.79 -7.66
N PHE A 309 -15.98 7.42 -8.56
CA PHE A 309 -17.27 8.08 -8.74
C PHE A 309 -18.19 7.81 -7.55
N ASN A 310 -18.31 6.56 -7.11
CA ASN A 310 -19.07 6.13 -5.95
C ASN A 310 -18.62 6.84 -4.67
N LYS A 311 -17.32 7.09 -4.51
CA LYS A 311 -16.79 7.95 -3.44
C LYS A 311 -17.27 9.40 -3.55
N SER A 312 -17.37 9.94 -4.77
CA SER A 312 -17.88 11.29 -5.03
C SER A 312 -19.39 11.37 -4.73
N VAL A 313 -20.16 10.35 -5.10
CA VAL A 313 -21.57 10.21 -4.72
C VAL A 313 -21.70 10.17 -3.20
N ALA A 314 -20.89 9.36 -2.51
CA ALA A 314 -20.92 9.29 -1.04
C ALA A 314 -20.59 10.61 -0.35
N SER A 315 -19.85 11.53 -1.00
CA SER A 315 -19.62 12.88 -0.47
C SER A 315 -20.86 13.78 -0.57
N LYS A 316 -21.74 13.56 -1.56
CA LYS A 316 -22.99 14.31 -1.74
C LYS A 316 -24.21 13.61 -1.16
N ALA A 317 -24.19 12.29 -1.06
CA ALA A 317 -25.21 11.46 -0.42
C ALA A 317 -24.52 10.54 0.60
N PRO A 318 -24.08 11.08 1.76
CA PRO A 318 -23.47 10.28 2.80
C PRO A 318 -24.37 9.13 3.24
N LYS A 319 -23.77 7.95 3.44
CA LYS A 319 -24.50 6.75 3.87
C LYS A 319 -25.09 6.84 5.30
N SER A 320 -24.71 7.88 6.05
CA SER A 320 -25.28 8.22 7.37
C SER A 320 -26.66 8.88 7.28
N HIS A 321 -27.08 9.33 6.10
CA HIS A 321 -28.35 10.00 5.90
C HIS A 321 -29.18 9.25 4.85
N PHE A 322 -30.49 9.22 5.03
CA PHE A 322 -31.40 8.57 4.11
C PHE A 322 -31.97 9.57 3.11
N TYR A 323 -31.53 9.50 1.86
CA TYR A 323 -31.98 10.38 0.78
C TYR A 323 -32.91 9.68 -0.24
N SER A 324 -32.92 8.35 -0.30
CA SER A 324 -33.68 7.59 -1.31
C SER A 324 -35.20 7.66 -1.15
N GLY A 325 -35.71 8.12 0.00
CA GLY A 325 -37.15 8.29 0.22
C GLY A 325 -37.78 9.48 -0.52
N THR A 326 -36.99 10.23 -1.29
CA THR A 326 -37.41 11.38 -2.12
C THR A 326 -36.50 11.44 -3.36
N SER A 327 -36.79 12.34 -4.31
CA SER A 327 -35.90 12.62 -5.44
C SER A 327 -34.53 13.20 -5.08
N SER A 328 -34.29 13.51 -3.80
CA SER A 328 -32.99 14.01 -3.33
C SER A 328 -31.83 13.05 -3.64
N LEU A 329 -32.04 11.73 -3.69
CA LEU A 329 -30.97 10.80 -4.07
C LEU A 329 -30.57 10.99 -5.54
N ASN A 330 -31.53 10.97 -6.45
CA ASN A 330 -31.33 11.16 -7.89
C ASN A 330 -30.55 12.46 -8.16
N VAL A 331 -31.00 13.57 -7.58
CA VAL A 331 -30.34 14.89 -7.69
C VAL A 331 -28.89 14.86 -7.17
N ARG A 332 -28.61 14.15 -6.08
CA ARG A 332 -27.23 14.05 -5.52
C ARG A 332 -26.32 13.16 -6.36
N VAL A 333 -26.87 12.11 -6.99
CA VAL A 333 -26.15 11.29 -7.97
C VAL A 333 -25.87 12.12 -9.23
N ALA A 334 -26.88 12.80 -9.78
CA ALA A 334 -26.76 13.71 -10.93
C ALA A 334 -25.72 14.81 -10.68
N ALA A 335 -25.72 15.45 -9.50
CA ALA A 335 -24.69 16.42 -9.12
C ALA A 335 -23.28 15.83 -9.09
N SER A 336 -23.15 14.53 -8.80
CA SER A 336 -21.87 13.84 -8.83
C SER A 336 -21.44 13.50 -10.25
N VAL A 337 -22.39 13.18 -11.13
CA VAL A 337 -22.16 13.01 -12.57
C VAL A 337 -21.65 14.30 -13.18
N ALA A 338 -22.39 15.40 -12.98
CA ALA A 338 -22.01 16.72 -13.44
C ALA A 338 -20.62 17.11 -12.91
N GLN A 339 -20.31 16.87 -11.63
CA GLN A 339 -18.97 17.15 -11.10
C GLN A 339 -17.87 16.26 -11.72
N LYS A 340 -18.15 14.99 -12.01
CA LYS A 340 -17.17 14.08 -12.64
C LYS A 340 -16.88 14.48 -14.09
N ASN A 341 -17.91 14.93 -14.80
CA ASN A 341 -17.83 15.31 -16.20
C ASN A 341 -17.25 16.73 -16.37
N ASP A 342 -17.78 17.73 -15.67
CA ASP A 342 -17.40 19.14 -15.85
C ASP A 342 -16.44 19.70 -14.79
N GLY A 343 -16.13 18.93 -13.73
CA GLY A 343 -15.44 19.45 -12.55
C GLY A 343 -16.37 20.29 -11.67
N GLN A 344 -15.80 21.11 -10.80
CA GLN A 344 -16.58 21.96 -9.87
C GLN A 344 -17.32 23.10 -10.57
N CYS A 345 -16.92 23.42 -11.80
CA CYS A 345 -17.59 24.40 -12.65
C CYS A 345 -19.04 24.04 -13.02
N TYR A 346 -19.50 22.80 -12.75
CA TYR A 346 -20.91 22.41 -12.92
C TYR A 346 -21.88 23.28 -12.08
N LEU A 347 -21.37 23.97 -11.05
CA LEU A 347 -22.13 24.96 -10.28
C LEU A 347 -22.63 26.16 -11.12
N LYS A 348 -22.24 26.26 -12.40
CA LYS A 348 -22.92 27.09 -13.41
C LYS A 348 -24.42 26.79 -13.55
N VAL A 349 -24.91 25.68 -12.97
CA VAL A 349 -26.33 25.34 -12.82
C VAL A 349 -27.20 26.48 -12.29
N ASN A 350 -26.62 27.42 -11.52
CA ASN A 350 -27.33 28.61 -11.06
C ASN A 350 -27.92 29.43 -12.23
N ASN A 351 -27.24 29.48 -13.38
CA ASN A 351 -27.75 30.17 -14.57
C ASN A 351 -29.07 29.56 -15.06
N ASN A 352 -29.21 28.24 -14.97
CA ASN A 352 -30.41 27.51 -15.45
C ASN A 352 -31.64 27.79 -14.58
N ILE A 353 -31.45 28.30 -13.36
CA ILE A 353 -32.53 28.73 -12.45
C ILE A 353 -32.60 30.25 -12.33
N GLY A 354 -32.01 30.99 -13.28
CA GLY A 354 -32.04 32.46 -13.29
C GLY A 354 -31.21 33.12 -12.19
N LEU A 355 -30.30 32.39 -11.54
CA LEU A 355 -29.43 32.91 -10.49
C LEU A 355 -28.01 33.13 -11.01
N SER A 356 -27.40 34.26 -10.64
CA SER A 356 -25.96 34.44 -10.85
C SER A 356 -25.20 33.43 -9.98
N PRO A 357 -24.20 32.72 -10.52
CA PRO A 357 -23.32 31.87 -9.71
C PRO A 357 -22.62 32.65 -8.59
N GLY A 358 -22.45 33.97 -8.77
CA GLY A 358 -21.71 34.82 -7.84
C GLY A 358 -20.20 34.66 -7.99
N VAL A 359 -19.45 35.72 -7.63
CA VAL A 359 -17.99 35.77 -7.76
C VAL A 359 -17.33 34.71 -6.88
N HIS A 360 -17.83 34.51 -5.65
CA HIS A 360 -17.26 33.56 -4.70
C HIS A 360 -17.40 32.10 -5.15
N THR A 361 -18.56 31.69 -5.67
CA THR A 361 -18.77 30.33 -6.18
C THR A 361 -17.86 30.04 -7.36
N LYS A 362 -17.78 30.95 -8.34
CA LYS A 362 -16.90 30.81 -9.52
C LYS A 362 -15.44 30.65 -9.10
N ARG A 363 -14.95 31.54 -8.23
CA ARG A 363 -13.57 31.51 -7.73
C ARG A 363 -13.27 30.20 -6.98
N LEU A 364 -14.17 29.77 -6.09
CA LEU A 364 -13.97 28.56 -5.31
C LEU A 364 -13.99 27.30 -6.19
N ALA A 365 -14.89 27.22 -7.18
CA ALA A 365 -14.95 26.11 -8.13
C ALA A 365 -13.62 25.95 -8.88
N ILE A 366 -13.11 27.03 -9.48
CA ILE A 366 -11.83 27.04 -10.20
C ILE A 366 -10.68 26.59 -9.28
N LEU A 367 -10.61 27.15 -8.06
CA LEU A 367 -9.58 26.78 -7.09
C LEU A 367 -9.63 25.29 -6.73
N ARG A 368 -10.82 24.73 -6.54
CA ARG A 368 -10.99 23.30 -6.20
C ARG A 368 -10.61 22.39 -7.36
N ASP A 369 -10.92 22.78 -8.60
CA ASP A 369 -10.48 22.04 -9.79
C ASP A 369 -8.97 22.10 -10.00
N LEU A 370 -8.34 23.26 -9.75
CA LEU A 370 -6.87 23.39 -9.75
C LEU A 370 -6.23 22.48 -8.68
N GLN A 371 -6.76 22.48 -7.46
CA GLN A 371 -6.27 21.60 -6.38
C GLN A 371 -6.47 20.11 -6.70
N ALA A 372 -7.59 19.74 -7.32
CA ALA A 372 -7.84 18.36 -7.75
C ALA A 372 -6.83 17.93 -8.82
N ARG A 373 -6.58 18.77 -9.83
CA ARG A 373 -5.55 18.54 -10.87
C ARG A 373 -4.16 18.37 -10.27
N LYS A 374 -3.74 19.29 -9.38
CA LYS A 374 -2.45 19.23 -8.68
C LYS A 374 -2.30 17.92 -7.87
N ARG A 375 -3.32 17.55 -7.09
CA ARG A 375 -3.32 16.29 -6.31
C ARG A 375 -3.22 15.06 -7.20
N ARG A 376 -3.94 15.03 -8.33
CA ARG A 376 -3.86 13.93 -9.30
C ARG A 376 -2.46 13.80 -9.88
N ALA A 377 -1.86 14.90 -10.32
CA ALA A 377 -0.49 14.93 -10.87
C ALA A 377 0.56 14.45 -9.86
N ILE A 378 0.46 14.86 -8.59
CA ILE A 378 1.37 14.37 -7.53
C ILE A 378 1.14 12.88 -7.26
N SER A 379 -0.13 12.42 -7.22
CA SER A 379 -0.48 11.04 -6.82
C SER A 379 0.08 9.96 -7.76
N ILE A 380 0.35 10.28 -9.03
CA ILE A 380 0.86 9.33 -10.02
C ILE A 380 2.38 9.17 -9.97
N THR A 381 3.10 10.11 -9.34
CA THR A 381 4.56 10.10 -9.24
C THR A 381 5.08 8.88 -8.47
N ARG A 382 6.27 8.38 -8.86
CA ARG A 382 6.92 7.25 -8.18
C ARG A 382 7.22 7.56 -6.71
N LYS A 383 7.69 8.78 -6.42
CA LYS A 383 7.97 9.27 -5.05
C LYS A 383 6.74 9.15 -4.15
N GLU A 384 5.58 9.64 -4.59
CA GLU A 384 4.36 9.57 -3.78
C GLU A 384 3.78 8.15 -3.68
N LYS A 385 3.91 7.33 -4.74
CA LYS A 385 3.57 5.90 -4.67
C LYS A 385 4.39 5.18 -3.59
N ILE A 386 5.71 5.40 -3.55
CA ILE A 386 6.60 4.81 -2.54
C ILE A 386 6.26 5.34 -1.14
N ARG A 387 6.09 6.65 -0.98
CA ARG A 387 5.74 7.27 0.30
C ARG A 387 4.45 6.69 0.88
N ARG A 388 3.41 6.50 0.06
CA ARG A 388 2.15 5.86 0.48
C ARG A 388 2.34 4.43 0.97
N ILE A 389 3.17 3.64 0.30
CA ILE A 389 3.49 2.26 0.72
C ILE A 389 4.23 2.28 2.07
N GLN A 390 5.20 3.18 2.24
CA GLN A 390 5.95 3.32 3.49
C GLN A 390 5.05 3.72 4.66
N LEU A 391 4.20 4.73 4.47
CA LEU A 391 3.24 5.17 5.48
C LEU A 391 2.28 4.04 5.87
N ARG A 392 1.69 3.35 4.89
CA ARG A 392 0.81 2.20 5.15
C ARG A 392 1.53 1.09 5.91
N ASN A 393 2.77 0.76 5.55
CA ASN A 393 3.53 -0.27 6.25
C ASN A 393 3.88 0.14 7.69
N ARG A 394 4.16 1.43 7.94
CA ARG A 394 4.39 1.95 9.30
C ARG A 394 3.12 1.86 10.15
N GLU A 395 1.98 2.23 9.58
CA GLU A 395 0.69 2.19 10.25
C GLU A 395 0.26 0.76 10.57
N VAL A 396 0.35 -0.17 9.62
CA VAL A 396 0.06 -1.60 9.85
C VAL A 396 0.93 -2.19 10.95
N LYS A 397 2.23 -1.89 10.97
CA LYS A 397 3.12 -2.34 12.04
C LYS A 397 2.71 -1.77 13.40
N ARG A 398 2.41 -0.48 13.45
CA ARG A 398 1.98 0.20 14.68
C ARG A 398 0.69 -0.41 15.22
N ASN A 399 -0.30 -0.65 14.35
CA ASN A 399 -1.57 -1.26 14.75
C ASN A 399 -1.38 -2.70 15.22
N ALA A 400 -0.58 -3.51 14.50
CA ALA A 400 -0.31 -4.89 14.92
C ALA A 400 0.35 -4.97 16.31
N VAL A 401 1.26 -4.04 16.64
CA VAL A 401 1.83 -3.97 18.00
C VAL A 401 0.74 -3.64 19.01
N LYS A 402 -0.10 -2.62 18.76
CA LYS A 402 -1.17 -2.22 19.66
C LYS A 402 -2.21 -3.34 19.88
N GLU A 403 -2.71 -3.93 18.80
CA GLU A 403 -3.65 -5.06 18.85
C GLU A 403 -3.08 -6.25 19.64
N MET A 404 -1.76 -6.49 19.55
CA MET A 404 -1.10 -7.54 20.35
C MET A 404 -1.03 -7.20 21.84
N CYS A 405 -0.90 -5.92 22.20
CA CYS A 405 -0.94 -5.47 23.60
C CYS A 405 -2.37 -5.54 24.17
N GLU A 406 -3.35 -5.15 23.35
CA GLU A 406 -4.79 -5.14 23.69
C GLU A 406 -5.39 -6.55 23.86
N GLY A 407 -4.68 -7.58 23.40
CA GLY A 407 -5.15 -8.96 23.43
C GLY A 407 -6.45 -9.16 22.63
N THR A 408 -7.13 -10.28 22.85
CA THR A 408 -8.47 -10.50 22.29
C THR A 408 -9.46 -9.76 23.19
N SER A 409 -9.61 -8.44 23.02
CA SER A 409 -10.61 -7.63 23.75
C SER A 409 -11.84 -7.30 22.88
N TYR A 410 -11.74 -7.48 21.56
CA TYR A 410 -12.81 -7.21 20.61
C TYR A 410 -12.95 -8.37 19.61
N SER A 411 -13.79 -9.36 19.93
CA SER A 411 -14.18 -10.43 19.00
C SER A 411 -15.66 -10.81 19.19
N CYS A 412 -16.26 -11.47 18.19
CA CYS A 412 -17.67 -11.88 18.28
C CYS A 412 -17.89 -12.80 19.49
N GLN A 413 -18.91 -12.50 20.30
CA GLN A 413 -19.34 -13.31 21.44
C GLN A 413 -18.33 -13.43 22.59
N ILE A 414 -17.30 -12.57 22.64
CA ILE A 414 -16.30 -12.63 23.70
C ILE A 414 -16.88 -12.34 25.09
N ASP A 415 -17.88 -11.46 25.14
CA ASP A 415 -18.66 -11.07 26.31
C ASP A 415 -19.67 -12.15 26.76
N LEU A 416 -19.89 -13.18 25.93
CA LEU A 416 -20.74 -14.33 26.26
C LEU A 416 -19.95 -15.52 26.79
N GLN A 417 -18.63 -15.38 26.93
CA GLN A 417 -17.74 -16.38 27.53
C GLN A 417 -17.33 -15.88 28.92
N ASP A 418 -17.09 -16.78 29.88
CA ASP A 418 -16.57 -16.45 31.20
C ASP A 418 -15.14 -15.90 31.07
N HIS A 419 -15.03 -14.60 30.80
CA HIS A 419 -13.79 -13.85 30.76
C HIS A 419 -13.87 -12.69 31.73
N GLN A 420 -12.78 -12.45 32.47
CA GLN A 420 -12.66 -11.29 33.35
C GLN A 420 -12.59 -10.01 32.52
N ASP A 421 -13.35 -9.00 32.94
CA ASP A 421 -13.27 -7.64 32.38
C ASP A 421 -11.83 -7.13 32.45
N ILE A 422 -11.28 -6.73 31.30
CA ILE A 422 -9.96 -6.12 31.23
C ILE A 422 -10.10 -4.64 31.62
N VAL A 423 -9.73 -4.32 32.86
CA VAL A 423 -9.80 -2.94 33.42
C VAL A 423 -8.72 -2.02 32.84
N GLU A 424 -7.55 -2.57 32.50
CA GLU A 424 -6.45 -1.84 31.87
C GLU A 424 -5.84 -2.65 30.72
N ILE A 425 -5.56 -1.97 29.60
CA ILE A 425 -4.85 -2.58 28.47
C ILE A 425 -3.46 -3.02 28.98
N PRO A 426 -3.11 -4.31 28.89
CA PRO A 426 -1.79 -4.79 29.29
C PRO A 426 -0.71 -3.98 28.59
N SER A 427 0.32 -3.61 29.35
CA SER A 427 1.54 -3.04 28.78
C SER A 427 2.07 -3.96 27.69
N ALA A 428 2.65 -3.39 26.63
CA ALA A 428 3.21 -4.18 25.54
C ALA A 428 4.05 -5.32 26.11
N PRO A 429 3.91 -6.56 25.61
CA PRO A 429 4.69 -7.68 26.13
C PRO A 429 6.15 -7.26 26.09
N VAL A 430 6.74 -7.16 27.28
CA VAL A 430 8.14 -6.83 27.43
C VAL A 430 8.88 -7.89 26.62
N PRO A 431 9.80 -7.51 25.71
CA PRO A 431 10.66 -8.49 25.05
C PRO A 431 11.16 -9.46 26.11
N PRO A 432 11.15 -10.79 25.85
CA PRO A 432 11.61 -11.75 26.85
C PRO A 432 12.92 -11.25 27.42
N GLU A 433 13.03 -11.20 28.75
CA GLU A 433 14.28 -10.83 29.40
C GLU A 433 15.37 -11.67 28.76
N VAL A 434 16.26 -11.00 28.03
CA VAL A 434 17.44 -11.65 27.51
C VAL A 434 18.27 -11.90 28.75
N HIS A 435 18.10 -13.07 29.36
CA HIS A 435 19.05 -13.57 30.34
C HIS A 435 20.36 -13.76 29.59
N CYS A 436 21.18 -12.72 29.60
CA CYS A 436 22.58 -12.82 29.26
C CYS A 436 23.20 -13.65 30.38
N ASN A 437 23.23 -14.96 30.19
CA ASN A 437 24.11 -15.84 30.95
C ASN A 437 25.55 -15.59 30.48
N ILE A 438 26.02 -14.34 30.59
CA ILE A 438 27.44 -14.03 30.52
C ILE A 438 27.99 -14.57 31.84
N PRO A 439 28.83 -15.61 31.84
CA PRO A 439 29.40 -16.14 33.06
C PRO A 439 30.12 -15.01 33.83
N ASN A 440 30.11 -15.03 35.17
CA ASN A 440 30.88 -14.06 35.98
C ASN A 440 32.40 -14.08 35.67
N THR A 441 32.88 -15.10 34.95
CA THR A 441 34.25 -15.25 34.46
C THR A 441 34.48 -14.65 33.06
N ALA A 442 33.47 -14.06 32.44
CA ALA A 442 33.57 -13.51 31.10
C ALA A 442 34.44 -12.24 31.07
N LYS A 443 35.29 -12.17 30.05
CA LYS A 443 36.19 -11.02 29.85
C LYS A 443 35.69 -10.22 28.66
N VAL A 444 35.51 -8.92 28.86
CA VAL A 444 35.05 -8.02 27.81
C VAL A 444 36.26 -7.26 27.28
N ILE A 445 36.52 -7.40 25.98
CA ILE A 445 37.63 -6.72 25.31
C ILE A 445 37.05 -5.81 24.24
N CYS A 446 37.33 -4.52 24.34
CA CYS A 446 36.94 -3.54 23.33
C CYS A 446 37.83 -3.71 22.10
N PHE A 447 37.26 -3.65 20.90
CA PHE A 447 38.04 -3.60 19.67
C PHE A 447 37.34 -2.72 18.63
N ASP A 448 38.14 -2.13 17.75
CA ASP A 448 37.68 -1.35 16.61
C ASP A 448 38.61 -1.54 15.41
N LEU A 449 38.09 -1.30 14.20
CA LEU A 449 38.79 -1.50 12.95
C LEU A 449 38.69 -0.29 12.05
N GLU A 450 39.85 0.22 11.64
CA GLU A 450 39.89 1.09 10.46
C GLU A 450 40.00 0.27 9.18
N THR A 451 39.37 0.77 8.13
CA THR A 451 39.26 0.04 6.86
C THR A 451 39.42 0.94 5.64
N THR A 452 39.72 0.34 4.48
CA THR A 452 39.91 1.07 3.22
C THR A 452 38.64 1.81 2.73
N SER A 453 37.45 1.39 3.15
CA SER A 453 36.15 2.00 2.81
C SER A 453 35.00 1.44 3.66
N LEU A 454 33.79 1.98 3.54
CA LEU A 454 32.57 1.47 4.19
C LEU A 454 31.95 0.22 3.51
N ALA A 455 32.62 -0.38 2.51
CA ALA A 455 32.16 -1.59 1.85
C ALA A 455 32.44 -2.86 2.67
N ARG A 456 31.71 -3.95 2.39
CA ARG A 456 31.82 -5.23 3.14
C ARG A 456 33.04 -6.06 2.77
N ASP A 457 33.65 -5.74 1.65
CA ASP A 457 34.86 -6.32 1.07
C ASP A 457 36.10 -5.43 1.28
N SER A 458 35.97 -4.38 2.11
CA SER A 458 37.10 -3.54 2.50
C SER A 458 38.20 -4.32 3.22
N HIS A 459 39.43 -3.84 3.07
CA HIS A 459 40.58 -4.36 3.80
C HIS A 459 40.78 -3.57 5.09
N ILE A 460 41.22 -4.27 6.13
CA ILE A 460 41.61 -3.67 7.41
C ILE A 460 42.90 -2.86 7.21
N THR A 461 42.92 -1.64 7.75
CA THR A 461 44.08 -0.73 7.76
C THR A 461 44.63 -0.50 9.16
N GLN A 462 43.82 -0.68 10.21
CA GLN A 462 44.26 -0.68 11.60
C GLN A 462 43.36 -1.63 12.41
N ILE A 463 43.96 -2.33 13.38
CA ILE A 463 43.22 -3.06 14.42
C ILE A 463 43.64 -2.44 15.75
N ALA A 464 42.68 -2.13 16.61
CA ALA A 464 42.95 -1.75 17.99
C ALA A 464 42.11 -2.59 18.94
N ALA A 465 42.66 -2.86 20.13
CA ALA A 465 41.96 -3.59 21.16
C ALA A 465 42.42 -3.20 22.57
N VAL A 466 41.49 -3.14 23.51
CA VAL A 466 41.73 -2.75 24.90
C VAL A 466 41.12 -3.78 25.85
N ASN A 467 41.92 -4.16 26.85
CA ASN A 467 41.55 -5.04 27.95
C ASN A 467 42.01 -4.42 29.27
N GLY A 468 41.13 -3.66 29.93
CA GLY A 468 41.49 -2.89 31.12
C GLY A 468 42.55 -1.85 30.80
N GLU A 469 43.69 -1.89 31.50
CA GLU A 469 44.82 -0.97 31.27
C GLU A 469 45.74 -1.42 30.12
N SER A 470 45.57 -2.65 29.63
CA SER A 470 46.37 -3.18 28.52
C SER A 470 45.71 -2.84 27.18
N HIS A 471 46.49 -2.32 26.24
CA HIS A 471 46.05 -2.05 24.88
C HIS A 471 47.00 -2.68 23.86
N TRP A 472 46.47 -2.93 22.67
CA TRP A 472 47.22 -3.42 21.53
C TRP A 472 46.69 -2.77 20.26
N THR A 473 47.59 -2.30 19.40
CA THR A 473 47.22 -1.76 18.10
C THR A 473 48.23 -2.16 17.04
N SER A 474 47.77 -2.30 15.79
CA SER A 474 48.63 -2.58 14.65
C SER A 474 48.06 -1.96 13.39
N TYR A 475 48.90 -1.19 12.68
CA TYR A 475 48.59 -0.74 11.32
C TYR A 475 48.85 -1.88 10.33
N VAL A 476 48.00 -1.98 9.31
CA VAL A 476 48.00 -3.08 8.34
C VAL A 476 48.09 -2.52 6.93
N ILE A 477 49.08 -2.98 6.15
CA ILE A 477 49.18 -2.60 4.74
C ILE A 477 48.04 -3.27 3.95
N PRO A 478 47.06 -2.50 3.41
CA PRO A 478 45.95 -3.08 2.69
C PRO A 478 46.38 -3.42 1.25
N LYS A 479 45.82 -4.49 0.68
CA LYS A 479 45.96 -4.77 -0.76
C LYS A 479 45.02 -3.94 -1.64
N LEU A 480 44.00 -3.31 -1.05
CA LEU A 480 43.06 -2.43 -1.75
C LEU A 480 43.46 -0.97 -1.46
N PRO A 481 43.28 -0.06 -2.43
CA PRO A 481 43.49 1.36 -2.19
C PRO A 481 42.58 1.88 -1.08
N ILE A 482 43.14 2.72 -0.20
CA ILE A 482 42.35 3.47 0.79
C ILE A 482 41.58 4.53 0.02
N SER A 483 40.25 4.54 0.15
CA SER A 483 39.40 5.53 -0.49
C SER A 483 39.67 6.93 0.05
N SER A 484 39.39 7.98 -0.74
CA SER A 484 39.55 9.37 -0.29
C SER A 484 38.73 9.65 0.98
N GLN A 485 37.50 9.15 1.03
CA GLN A 485 36.61 9.29 2.19
C GLN A 485 37.18 8.60 3.43
N ALA A 486 37.70 7.37 3.31
CA ALA A 486 38.34 6.69 4.44
C ALA A 486 39.63 7.42 4.88
N SER A 487 40.40 7.97 3.94
CA SER A 487 41.61 8.74 4.24
C SER A 487 41.30 10.04 4.97
N GLU A 488 40.21 10.73 4.59
CA GLU A 488 39.74 11.96 5.25
C GLU A 488 39.27 11.70 6.68
N VAL A 489 38.65 10.54 6.92
CA VAL A 489 38.11 10.17 8.23
C VAL A 489 39.20 9.67 9.17
N THR A 490 40.05 8.76 8.71
CA THR A 490 41.05 8.06 9.55
C THR A 490 42.42 8.72 9.57
N GLY A 491 42.66 9.69 8.67
CA GLY A 491 43.99 10.24 8.45
C GLY A 491 45.02 9.25 7.86
N LEU A 492 44.61 8.03 7.49
CA LEU A 492 45.49 7.00 6.94
C LEU A 492 45.67 7.16 5.43
N THR A 493 46.93 7.14 4.98
CA THR A 493 47.28 7.19 3.56
C THR A 493 48.44 6.25 3.21
N MET A 494 48.52 5.83 1.95
CA MET A 494 49.62 5.03 1.42
C MET A 494 50.44 5.85 0.42
N ARG A 495 51.76 5.95 0.62
CA ARG A 495 52.68 6.60 -0.33
C ARG A 495 53.94 5.77 -0.48
N ASN A 496 54.34 5.46 -1.72
CA ASN A 496 55.55 4.68 -2.05
C ASN A 496 55.69 3.38 -1.23
N GLY A 497 54.58 2.65 -1.02
CA GLY A 497 54.56 1.39 -0.27
C GLY A 497 54.65 1.51 1.25
N ARG A 498 54.68 2.74 1.80
CA ARG A 498 54.66 3.01 3.25
C ARG A 498 53.31 3.58 3.67
N MET A 499 52.86 3.22 4.87
CA MET A 499 51.65 3.77 5.48
C MET A 499 51.98 5.02 6.29
N PHE A 500 51.08 5.99 6.24
CA PHE A 500 51.16 7.24 6.98
C PHE A 500 49.87 7.47 7.75
N HIS A 501 49.96 7.87 9.01
CA HIS A 501 48.84 8.38 9.81
C HIS A 501 49.07 9.87 10.07
N GLN A 502 48.12 10.71 9.64
CA GLN A 502 48.22 12.19 9.71
C GLN A 502 49.55 12.74 9.14
N GLY A 503 50.04 12.14 8.05
CA GLY A 503 51.27 12.54 7.37
C GLY A 503 52.58 12.08 8.03
N LYS A 504 52.53 11.36 9.15
CA LYS A 504 53.70 10.71 9.78
C LYS A 504 53.78 9.24 9.37
N VAL A 505 54.99 8.74 9.09
CA VAL A 505 55.19 7.32 8.77
C VAL A 505 54.85 6.49 10.00
N VAL A 506 54.02 5.46 9.83
CA VAL A 506 53.70 4.48 10.88
C VAL A 506 54.28 3.13 10.53
N GLU A 507 54.68 2.38 11.56
CA GLU A 507 55.07 0.98 11.38
C GLU A 507 53.82 0.16 11.08
N SER A 508 53.86 -0.60 9.98
CA SER A 508 52.71 -1.34 9.48
C SER A 508 53.14 -2.73 9.04
N SER A 509 52.33 -3.75 9.37
CA SER A 509 52.62 -5.15 9.08
C SER A 509 51.70 -5.72 8.00
N THR A 510 51.92 -6.99 7.64
CA THR A 510 50.94 -7.75 6.87
C THR A 510 49.69 -8.03 7.71
N ILE A 511 48.55 -8.26 7.06
CA ILE A 511 47.32 -8.65 7.76
C ILE A 511 47.47 -9.95 8.55
N SER A 512 48.29 -10.90 8.07
CA SER A 512 48.54 -12.14 8.80
C SER A 512 49.24 -11.83 10.12
N THR A 513 50.35 -11.09 10.08
CA THR A 513 51.13 -10.70 11.26
C THR A 513 50.30 -9.89 12.26
N ALA A 514 49.49 -8.95 11.78
CA ALA A 514 48.61 -8.17 12.65
C ALA A 514 47.57 -9.05 13.35
N LEU A 515 46.98 -10.02 12.65
CA LEU A 515 46.05 -10.96 13.26
C LEU A 515 46.74 -11.96 14.22
N ASP A 516 48.02 -12.29 14.00
CA ASP A 516 48.80 -13.05 14.99
C ASP A 516 48.91 -12.27 16.30
N GLY A 517 49.36 -11.01 16.22
CA GLY A 517 49.47 -10.14 17.39
C GLY A 517 48.12 -9.91 18.09
N PHE A 518 47.04 -9.71 17.33
CA PHE A 518 45.70 -9.57 17.89
C PHE A 518 45.27 -10.84 18.63
N LEU A 519 45.46 -12.02 18.02
CA LEU A 519 45.10 -13.29 18.65
C LEU A 519 45.98 -13.60 19.86
N GLU A 520 47.26 -13.24 19.86
CA GLU A 520 48.14 -13.35 21.02
C GLU A 520 47.69 -12.46 22.16
N PHE A 521 47.30 -11.21 21.87
CA PHE A 521 46.71 -10.30 22.85
C PHE A 521 45.44 -10.89 23.49
N LEU A 522 44.55 -11.48 22.68
CA LEU A 522 43.36 -12.17 23.20
C LEU A 522 43.73 -13.42 24.02
N LYS A 523 44.67 -14.24 23.55
CA LYS A 523 45.13 -15.44 24.28
C LYS A 523 45.76 -15.09 25.63
N ALA A 524 46.49 -13.97 25.73
CA ALA A 524 47.04 -13.46 26.98
C ALA A 524 45.93 -13.11 27.99
N ALA A 525 44.75 -12.70 27.49
CA ALA A 525 43.57 -12.51 28.33
C ALA A 525 42.89 -13.83 28.73
N GLY A 526 43.25 -15.00 28.16
CA GLY A 526 42.73 -16.31 28.54
C GLY A 526 41.56 -16.80 27.67
N HIS A 527 40.48 -17.26 28.30
CA HIS A 527 39.27 -17.80 27.65
C HIS A 527 38.01 -17.08 28.14
N ASN A 528 36.83 -17.41 27.58
CA ASN A 528 35.55 -16.75 27.84
C ASN A 528 35.51 -15.27 27.44
N ILE A 529 36.11 -14.91 26.31
CA ILE A 529 36.21 -13.53 25.84
C ILE A 529 34.97 -13.14 25.04
N TYR A 530 34.43 -11.96 25.31
CA TYR A 530 33.43 -11.29 24.49
C TYR A 530 34.04 -10.03 23.89
N LEU A 531 34.14 -10.00 22.57
CA LEU A 531 34.62 -8.83 21.84
C LEU A 531 33.49 -7.79 21.74
N THR A 532 33.75 -6.58 22.20
CA THR A 532 32.77 -5.49 22.21
C THR A 532 33.26 -4.30 21.41
N GLY A 533 32.34 -3.49 20.92
CA GLY A 533 32.64 -2.24 20.24
C GLY A 533 31.37 -1.53 19.82
N HIS A 534 31.49 -0.29 19.34
CA HIS A 534 30.34 0.49 18.96
C HIS A 534 29.92 0.22 17.51
N ASN A 535 28.68 -0.23 17.28
CA ASN A 535 28.14 -0.49 15.94
C ASN A 535 28.80 -1.68 15.17
N ILE A 536 29.61 -2.49 15.86
CA ILE A 536 30.41 -3.58 15.29
C ILE A 536 29.61 -4.66 14.57
N LYS A 537 28.37 -4.93 14.99
CA LYS A 537 27.53 -5.96 14.36
C LYS A 537 27.21 -5.59 12.93
N THR A 538 27.11 -4.30 12.65
CA THR A 538 26.76 -3.80 11.32
C THR A 538 27.95 -3.68 10.40
N PHE A 539 29.19 -3.74 10.89
CA PHE A 539 30.38 -3.49 10.08
C PHE A 539 31.55 -4.41 10.45
N ASP A 540 32.22 -4.12 11.54
CA ASP A 540 33.51 -4.66 12.00
C ASP A 540 33.54 -6.18 12.12
N CYS A 541 32.51 -6.76 12.73
CA CYS A 541 32.41 -8.22 12.88
C CYS A 541 32.47 -8.94 11.54
N HIS A 542 31.86 -8.38 10.49
CA HIS A 542 31.88 -9.03 9.18
C HIS A 542 33.27 -8.95 8.54
N ILE A 543 33.94 -7.82 8.67
CA ILE A 543 35.27 -7.61 8.09
C ILE A 543 36.30 -8.46 8.82
N LEU A 544 36.28 -8.46 10.16
CA LEU A 544 37.15 -9.30 10.99
C LEU A 544 36.97 -10.79 10.65
N ILE A 545 35.73 -11.29 10.64
CA ILE A 545 35.47 -12.72 10.38
C ILE A 545 35.85 -13.10 8.94
N ASN A 546 35.55 -12.25 7.95
CA ASN A 546 35.95 -12.52 6.56
C ASN A 546 37.47 -12.55 6.40
N THR A 547 38.17 -11.66 7.09
CA THR A 547 39.63 -11.58 7.05
C THR A 547 40.27 -12.77 7.76
N LEU A 548 39.78 -13.15 8.95
CA LEU A 548 40.23 -14.37 9.64
C LEU A 548 40.01 -15.63 8.82
N LYS A 549 38.92 -15.69 8.03
CA LYS A 549 38.69 -16.81 7.09
C LYS A 549 39.68 -16.81 5.94
N SER A 550 40.00 -15.65 5.37
CA SER A 550 40.91 -15.57 4.23
C SER A 550 42.35 -15.94 4.59
N VAL A 551 42.75 -15.78 5.86
CA VAL A 551 44.07 -16.19 6.37
C VAL A 551 44.06 -17.49 7.17
N GLY A 552 42.92 -18.18 7.26
CA GLY A 552 42.83 -19.50 7.92
C GLY A 552 42.88 -19.50 9.45
N LYS A 553 42.65 -18.35 10.12
CA LYS A 553 42.79 -18.18 11.59
C LYS A 553 41.47 -18.18 12.37
N THR A 554 40.38 -18.59 11.73
CA THR A 554 39.05 -18.59 12.36
C THR A 554 38.97 -19.53 13.57
N GLU A 555 39.61 -20.69 13.50
CA GLU A 555 39.61 -21.67 14.59
C GLU A 555 40.43 -21.20 15.79
N GLU A 556 41.44 -20.36 15.59
CA GLU A 556 42.20 -19.79 16.70
C GLU A 556 41.40 -18.77 17.49
N LEU A 557 40.62 -17.92 16.81
CA LEU A 557 39.72 -16.98 17.47
C LEU A 557 38.70 -17.73 18.36
N LYS A 558 38.11 -18.81 17.84
CA LYS A 558 37.11 -19.61 18.56
C LYS A 558 37.64 -20.28 19.84
N LYS A 559 38.96 -20.44 19.99
CA LYS A 559 39.54 -21.03 21.21
C LYS A 559 39.43 -20.11 22.43
N CYS A 560 39.28 -18.80 22.22
CA CYS A 560 39.27 -17.81 23.30
C CYS A 560 38.04 -16.89 23.29
N VAL A 561 37.43 -16.64 22.14
CA VAL A 561 36.28 -15.75 21.97
C VAL A 561 34.96 -16.53 21.86
N GLU A 562 34.06 -16.27 22.79
CA GLU A 562 32.71 -16.86 22.88
C GLU A 562 31.66 -16.07 22.10
N GLY A 563 31.87 -14.75 21.93
CA GLY A 563 30.88 -13.92 21.27
C GLY A 563 31.28 -12.48 21.01
N PHE A 564 30.34 -11.74 20.40
CA PHE A 564 30.46 -10.33 20.09
C PHE A 564 29.30 -9.53 20.70
N VAL A 565 29.59 -8.34 21.22
CA VAL A 565 28.60 -7.45 21.85
C VAL A 565 28.63 -6.08 21.17
N ASP A 566 27.49 -5.66 20.61
CA ASP A 566 27.38 -4.33 19.97
C ASP A 566 26.80 -3.32 20.95
N THR A 567 27.64 -2.40 21.43
CA THR A 567 27.27 -1.41 22.46
C THR A 567 26.20 -0.44 21.97
N ARG A 568 26.11 -0.17 20.67
CA ARG A 568 25.07 0.71 20.11
C ARG A 568 23.67 0.15 20.33
N LEU A 569 23.53 -1.17 20.32
CA LEU A 569 22.25 -1.83 20.63
C LEU A 569 21.93 -1.75 22.11
N LEU A 570 22.93 -1.92 22.99
CA LEU A 570 22.76 -1.80 24.43
C LEU A 570 22.33 -0.38 24.83
N PHE A 571 22.99 0.66 24.30
CA PHE A 571 22.63 2.04 24.59
C PHE A 571 21.22 2.40 24.10
N LYS A 572 20.75 1.83 22.98
CA LYS A 572 19.37 2.03 22.50
C LYS A 572 18.32 1.42 23.40
N ILE A 573 18.64 0.29 24.03
CA ILE A 573 17.74 -0.37 24.97
C ILE A 573 17.68 0.43 26.27
N ASN A 574 18.85 0.84 26.80
CA ASN A 574 18.93 1.52 28.10
C ASN A 574 18.60 3.02 28.06
N ASN A 575 18.67 3.67 26.89
CA ASN A 575 18.46 5.12 26.74
C ASN A 575 17.54 5.44 25.55
N PRO A 576 16.26 5.03 25.58
CA PRO A 576 15.37 5.10 24.42
C PRO A 576 15.09 6.53 23.94
N ASP A 577 15.24 7.53 24.82
CA ASP A 577 14.90 8.93 24.55
C ASP A 577 16.03 9.74 23.89
N LEU A 578 17.23 9.17 23.75
CA LEU A 578 18.34 9.85 23.08
C LEU A 578 18.05 10.03 21.59
N LYS A 579 18.29 11.25 21.09
CA LYS A 579 18.06 11.62 19.68
C LYS A 579 19.09 11.01 18.72
N SER A 580 20.28 10.65 19.23
CA SER A 580 21.39 10.09 18.47
C SER A 580 22.13 9.05 19.29
N PHE A 581 22.61 8.01 18.61
CA PHE A 581 23.39 6.90 19.17
C PHE A 581 24.65 6.67 18.33
N SER A 582 25.32 7.74 17.92
CA SER A 582 26.72 7.65 17.47
C SER A 582 27.60 7.81 18.70
N GLN A 583 28.78 7.19 18.70
CA GLN A 583 29.71 7.21 19.83
C GLN A 583 30.03 8.63 20.31
N VAL A 584 30.40 9.53 19.38
CA VAL A 584 30.61 10.96 19.64
C VAL A 584 29.42 11.62 20.35
N ASN A 585 28.19 11.32 19.94
CA ASN A 585 27.00 11.90 20.56
C ASN A 585 26.70 11.27 21.92
N LEU A 586 26.98 9.98 22.09
CA LEU A 586 26.81 9.29 23.38
C LEU A 586 27.79 9.85 24.42
N ILE A 587 29.07 9.96 24.06
CA ILE A 587 30.10 10.54 24.94
C ILE A 587 29.76 11.99 25.29
N LYS A 588 29.38 12.80 24.30
CA LYS A 588 28.94 14.18 24.56
C LYS A 588 27.70 14.25 25.46
N SER A 589 26.73 13.37 25.27
CA SER A 589 25.45 13.43 26.00
C SER A 589 25.52 12.82 27.40
N LEU A 590 26.38 11.80 27.60
CA LEU A 590 26.46 11.04 28.85
C LEU A 590 27.66 11.45 29.72
N MET A 591 28.77 11.85 29.10
CA MET A 591 30.03 12.14 29.79
C MET A 591 30.48 13.60 29.64
N ASN A 592 29.78 14.39 28.81
CA ASN A 592 30.05 15.82 28.56
C ASN A 592 31.52 16.11 28.14
N CYS A 593 32.13 15.18 27.41
CA CYS A 593 33.47 15.32 26.84
C CYS A 593 33.46 15.07 25.32
N SER A 594 34.60 15.33 24.69
CA SER A 594 34.89 15.02 23.28
C SER A 594 36.21 14.27 23.19
N TYR A 595 36.37 13.45 22.15
CA TYR A 595 37.59 12.71 21.86
C TYR A 595 37.84 12.72 20.34
N ASP A 596 39.04 12.36 19.93
CA ASP A 596 39.43 12.27 18.52
C ASP A 596 38.86 10.98 17.92
N ALA A 597 37.59 11.03 17.51
CA ALA A 597 36.93 9.93 16.83
C ALA A 597 37.64 9.61 15.50
N HIS A 598 37.60 8.34 15.09
CA HIS A 598 38.21 7.81 13.87
C HIS A 598 39.73 7.57 13.94
N ASP A 599 40.25 7.40 15.16
CA ASP A 599 41.44 6.60 15.43
C ASP A 599 40.98 5.35 16.18
N ALA A 600 41.28 4.16 15.65
CA ALA A 600 40.77 2.91 16.24
C ALA A 600 41.16 2.73 17.70
N LEU A 601 42.30 3.27 18.17
CA LEU A 601 42.72 3.16 19.57
C LEU A 601 41.96 4.14 20.47
N GLU A 602 41.62 5.32 19.99
CA GLU A 602 40.79 6.29 20.72
C GLU A 602 39.30 5.89 20.71
N ASP A 603 38.86 5.13 19.70
CA ASP A 603 37.50 4.60 19.58
C ASP A 603 37.21 3.38 20.49
N VAL A 604 38.23 2.66 20.96
CA VAL A 604 38.10 1.48 21.88
C VAL A 604 38.19 1.87 23.34
#